data_AF-A0A3D4XUK0-F1
#
_entry.id   AF-A0A3D4XUK0-F1
#
_cell.length_a   1.000
_cell.length_b   1.000
_cell.length_c   1.000
_cell.angle_alpha   90.00
_cell.angle_beta   90.00
_cell.angle_gamma   90.00
#
_symmetry.space_group_name_H-M   'P 1'
#
loop_
_entity.id
_entity.type
_entity.pdbx_description
1 polymer ?
#
loop_
_entity_poly.entity_id
_entity_poly.type
_entity_poly.pdbx_seq_one_letter_code
_entity_poly.pdbx_strand_id
1 'polypeptide(L)'
;MKTYLKMALLLFIFTPFNQTKAMYHQRDENPLKNLDYKKAFDQTAIYHKFSDLMHETRCSENVFDEEDESGCSCDPIALTIKGYRLVKKLFQRTSRKKAFEQACLEKLEDARRETILKRAQDATVTLTITTAATAGLTRWVVSPDSLGGSLYRSSAGMMAVDNMQTIIESLFNLSQPHRHLDDLEKKYAVNKCFIPHQLWEKIEKNFEYARKGDDQQTAYTEFIEFALNFTIFKPHPNLDVNGEAIINTLFERMDTFLESYNITPWQCSMLKSNIQNFLENIIYNAAHPIRYLYLVGPGGIGKSEFVEQLQEWINELIPHLVYFSREIVDTPEGLEGDARHKGILLKTFGEQLAHHKRGSILLLDDAEWFGEKAPPPLSSAAKRVFNGNLAEIKTTFLSQCDTDSGIKLPMPPMLVFVTSNNEIKDEALSDRFDIIHFPTNKKDALKRYGFELCLQESEYQKASSHIKRAIQNRLITEIESGKTFEGKLLTTFRKVKLHIAPLCFYMTHYEKHLKQD
;
A
#
# COMPACT_ATOMS: atom_id res chain seq x y z
N MET A 1 -36.34 23.27 46.66
CA MET A 1 -35.21 22.30 46.61
C MET A 1 -35.67 20.84 46.50
N LYS A 2 -36.64 20.37 47.30
CA LYS A 2 -37.19 18.98 47.24
C LYS A 2 -37.95 18.62 45.94
N THR A 3 -38.47 19.60 45.20
CA THR A 3 -39.21 19.40 43.94
C THR A 3 -38.31 19.25 42.72
N TYR A 4 -37.21 20.01 42.64
CA TYR A 4 -36.22 19.90 41.56
C TYR A 4 -35.41 18.60 41.65
N LEU A 5 -35.12 18.13 42.87
CA LEU A 5 -34.49 16.82 43.08
C LEU A 5 -35.42 15.67 42.67
N LYS A 6 -36.73 15.79 42.92
CA LYS A 6 -37.74 14.80 42.46
C LYS A 6 -37.93 14.80 40.96
N MET A 7 -37.81 15.96 40.30
CA MET A 7 -37.88 16.04 38.83
C MET A 7 -36.63 15.49 38.16
N ALA A 8 -35.44 15.75 38.73
CA ALA A 8 -34.18 15.13 38.30
C ALA A 8 -34.16 13.61 38.52
N LEU A 9 -34.74 13.13 39.63
CA LEU A 9 -34.88 11.69 39.90
C LEU A 9 -35.90 11.02 38.97
N LEU A 10 -37.01 11.69 38.64
CA LEU A 10 -38.01 11.20 37.68
C LEU A 10 -37.46 11.15 36.25
N LEU A 11 -36.64 12.15 35.85
CA LEU A 11 -35.90 12.10 34.59
C LEU A 11 -34.89 10.95 34.56
N PHE A 12 -34.23 10.63 35.67
CA PHE A 12 -33.30 9.49 35.79
C PHE A 12 -34.00 8.11 35.83
N ILE A 13 -35.24 8.03 36.33
CA ILE A 13 -36.00 6.78 36.50
C ILE A 13 -36.83 6.44 35.25
N PHE A 14 -37.27 7.43 34.46
CA PHE A 14 -38.01 7.21 33.20
C PHE A 14 -37.13 7.12 31.95
N THR A 15 -35.85 7.48 32.02
CA THR A 15 -34.89 7.30 30.94
C THR A 15 -34.66 5.84 30.49
N PRO A 16 -34.67 4.77 31.32
CA PRO A 16 -34.29 3.44 30.84
C PRO A 16 -35.27 2.79 29.86
N PHE A 17 -36.55 3.19 29.87
CA PHE A 17 -37.60 2.53 29.09
C PHE A 17 -37.76 3.10 27.66
N ASN A 18 -37.37 4.36 27.43
CA ASN A 18 -37.23 4.95 26.09
C ASN A 18 -35.80 4.81 25.53
N GLN A 19 -34.78 4.72 26.40
CA GLN A 19 -33.39 4.42 25.99
C GLN A 19 -33.28 3.08 25.26
N THR A 20 -34.08 2.08 25.64
CA THR A 20 -34.08 0.76 24.96
C THR A 20 -34.79 0.74 23.62
N LYS A 21 -35.71 1.67 23.31
CA LYS A 21 -36.32 1.77 21.97
C LYS A 21 -35.59 2.73 21.03
N ALA A 22 -34.99 3.80 21.56
CA ALA A 22 -34.18 4.71 20.77
C ALA A 22 -32.79 4.13 20.43
N MET A 23 -32.18 3.32 21.31
CA MET A 23 -30.95 2.55 20.99
C MET A 23 -31.13 1.57 19.82
N TYR A 24 -32.36 1.16 19.49
CA TYR A 24 -32.63 0.22 18.40
C TYR A 24 -32.89 0.88 17.05
N HIS A 25 -33.17 2.19 16.99
CA HIS A 25 -33.52 2.89 15.74
C HIS A 25 -32.41 3.80 15.17
N GLN A 26 -31.24 3.89 15.80
CA GLN A 26 -30.07 4.62 15.27
C GLN A 26 -28.76 3.79 15.29
N ARG A 27 -28.86 2.46 15.22
CA ARG A 27 -27.75 1.66 14.71
C ARG A 27 -27.61 1.99 13.23
N ASP A 28 -26.70 2.89 12.87
CA ASP A 28 -25.84 2.83 11.65
C ASP A 28 -25.33 4.18 11.14
N GLU A 29 -25.68 5.33 11.74
CA GLU A 29 -25.07 6.59 11.29
C GLU A 29 -23.66 6.78 11.87
N ASN A 30 -22.66 6.72 10.99
CA ASN A 30 -21.28 7.07 11.30
C ASN A 30 -21.20 8.51 11.83
N PRO A 31 -20.74 8.76 13.07
CA PRO A 31 -20.73 10.09 13.68
C PRO A 31 -19.80 11.08 12.97
N LEU A 32 -18.87 10.59 12.15
CA LEU A 32 -17.94 11.39 11.35
C LEU A 32 -18.36 11.52 9.87
N LYS A 33 -19.59 11.14 9.52
CA LYS A 33 -20.10 11.20 8.13
C LYS A 33 -20.01 12.60 7.49
N ASN A 34 -20.07 13.65 8.30
CA ASN A 34 -20.04 15.05 7.86
C ASN A 34 -18.73 15.77 8.23
N LEU A 35 -17.64 15.02 8.45
CA LEU A 35 -16.33 15.61 8.69
C LEU A 35 -15.88 16.39 7.43
N ASP A 36 -15.56 17.67 7.60
CA ASP A 36 -15.00 18.50 6.54
C ASP A 36 -13.50 18.19 6.39
N TYR A 37 -13.18 17.31 5.44
CA TYR A 37 -11.81 16.87 5.20
C TYR A 37 -10.89 17.96 4.67
N LYS A 38 -11.41 18.94 3.92
CA LYS A 38 -10.61 20.09 3.45
C LYS A 38 -10.13 20.91 4.64
N LYS A 39 -11.02 21.16 5.62
CA LYS A 39 -10.65 21.84 6.87
C LYS A 39 -9.77 20.98 7.78
N ALA A 40 -10.09 19.69 7.91
CA ALA A 40 -9.37 18.77 8.80
C ALA A 40 -7.91 18.55 8.36
N PHE A 41 -7.64 18.57 7.05
CA PHE A 41 -6.30 18.36 6.48
C PHE A 41 -5.64 19.61 5.91
N ASP A 42 -6.24 20.80 6.05
CA ASP A 42 -5.51 22.04 5.81
C ASP A 42 -4.35 22.13 6.81
N GLN A 43 -3.11 21.98 6.36
CA GLN A 43 -1.94 21.97 7.26
C GLN A 43 -1.04 23.19 7.05
N THR A 44 -1.50 24.16 6.27
CA THR A 44 -0.74 25.33 5.82
C THR A 44 -0.05 26.04 6.99
N ALA A 45 -0.79 26.38 8.05
CA ALA A 45 -0.23 27.03 9.24
C ALA A 45 0.79 26.17 9.99
N ILE A 46 0.62 24.84 9.99
CA ILE A 46 1.57 23.90 10.60
C ILE A 46 2.84 23.83 9.74
N TYR A 47 2.71 23.77 8.42
CA TYR A 47 3.84 23.76 7.50
C TYR A 47 4.71 25.01 7.63
N HIS A 48 4.11 26.21 7.69
CA HIS A 48 4.88 27.44 7.94
C HIS A 48 5.56 27.44 9.31
N LYS A 49 4.92 26.92 10.36
CA LYS A 49 5.53 26.80 11.71
C LYS A 49 6.75 25.86 11.71
N PHE A 50 6.77 24.86 10.84
CA PHE A 50 7.83 23.86 10.72
C PHE A 50 8.56 23.95 9.36
N SER A 51 8.70 25.15 8.79
CA SER A 51 9.30 25.37 7.46
C SER A 51 10.70 24.76 7.32
N ASP A 52 11.58 24.97 8.31
CA ASP A 52 12.91 24.36 8.38
C ASP A 52 12.86 22.83 8.22
N LEU A 53 11.88 22.18 8.88
CA LEU A 53 11.71 20.73 8.79
C LEU A 53 11.27 20.32 7.39
N MET A 54 10.37 21.08 6.75
CA MET A 54 9.90 20.78 5.39
C MET A 54 11.05 20.84 4.38
N HIS A 55 11.93 21.84 4.49
CA HIS A 55 13.16 21.93 3.69
C HIS A 55 14.12 20.78 4.00
N GLU A 56 14.37 20.46 5.27
CA GLU A 56 15.22 19.33 5.68
C GLU A 56 14.69 17.97 5.18
N THR A 57 13.38 17.82 5.05
CA THR A 57 12.73 16.59 4.56
C THR A 57 12.38 16.63 3.08
N ARG A 58 12.82 17.65 2.33
CA ARG A 58 12.60 17.80 0.88
C ARG A 58 11.13 17.79 0.42
N CYS A 59 10.20 18.11 1.33
CA CYS A 59 8.79 18.26 0.96
C CYS A 59 8.37 19.73 0.83
N SER A 60 9.29 20.68 1.04
CA SER A 60 9.04 22.11 0.84
C SER A 60 8.54 22.43 -0.57
N GLU A 61 9.15 21.82 -1.60
CA GLU A 61 8.80 22.03 -3.02
C GLU A 61 7.37 21.57 -3.36
N ASN A 62 6.78 20.69 -2.54
CA ASN A 62 5.42 20.19 -2.74
C ASN A 62 4.39 20.97 -1.91
N VAL A 63 4.84 21.79 -0.96
CA VAL A 63 4.00 22.44 0.06
C VAL A 63 3.97 23.95 -0.11
N PHE A 64 5.10 24.55 -0.47
CA PHE A 64 5.24 25.96 -0.73
C PHE A 64 5.36 26.14 -2.25
N ASP A 65 4.49 26.98 -2.82
CA ASP A 65 4.67 27.43 -4.19
C ASP A 65 5.99 28.22 -4.27
N GLU A 66 6.75 28.08 -5.37
CA GLU A 66 8.14 28.56 -5.55
C GLU A 66 8.39 30.08 -5.36
N GLU A 67 7.43 30.86 -4.84
CA GLU A 67 7.55 32.31 -4.67
C GLU A 67 8.11 32.78 -3.32
N ASP A 68 8.27 31.89 -2.31
CA ASP A 68 8.89 32.25 -1.03
C ASP A 68 10.38 31.88 -0.97
N GLU A 69 11.17 32.35 -1.94
CA GLU A 69 12.63 32.50 -1.77
C GLU A 69 12.95 33.67 -0.82
N SER A 70 12.50 33.59 0.43
CA SER A 70 13.01 34.42 1.51
C SER A 70 13.71 33.56 2.56
N GLY A 71 14.97 33.24 2.26
CA GLY A 71 16.04 33.18 3.25
C GLY A 71 16.11 31.93 4.13
N CYS A 72 16.82 30.90 3.65
CA CYS A 72 17.76 30.19 4.51
C CYS A 72 18.90 29.61 3.68
N SER A 73 19.99 30.38 3.54
CA SER A 73 21.25 29.87 3.00
C SER A 73 21.81 28.82 3.97
N CYS A 74 21.65 27.55 3.64
CA CYS A 74 22.41 26.49 4.29
C CYS A 74 23.87 26.57 3.81
N ASP A 75 24.72 27.28 4.54
CA ASP A 75 26.17 27.24 4.36
C ASP A 75 26.69 25.79 4.44
N PRO A 76 27.71 25.42 3.62
CA PRO A 76 28.35 24.12 3.72
C PRO A 76 29.07 24.02 5.07
N ILE A 77 28.60 23.12 5.93
CA ILE A 77 29.17 22.92 7.26
C ILE A 77 30.60 22.37 7.13
N ALA A 78 31.56 23.24 7.43
CA ALA A 78 32.93 22.86 7.74
C ALA A 78 32.94 21.79 8.83
N LEU A 79 33.43 20.61 8.46
CA LEU A 79 33.63 19.44 9.30
C LEU A 79 34.72 19.72 10.33
N THR A 80 34.36 20.07 11.56
CA THR A 80 35.21 19.85 12.74
C THR A 80 34.40 19.85 14.03
N ILE A 81 34.74 18.93 14.95
CA ILE A 81 34.10 18.59 16.23
C ILE A 81 33.00 17.49 16.11
N LYS A 82 33.44 16.26 15.77
CA LYS A 82 32.65 15.06 15.43
C LYS A 82 32.21 14.21 16.64
N GLY A 83 31.09 14.55 17.28
CA GLY A 83 30.41 13.60 18.18
C GLY A 83 29.24 14.21 18.92
N TYR A 84 29.52 15.11 19.86
CA TYR A 84 28.49 15.70 20.73
C TYR A 84 27.50 16.62 20.00
N ARG A 85 27.97 17.39 19.00
CA ARG A 85 27.09 18.22 18.15
C ARG A 85 26.16 17.39 17.25
N LEU A 86 26.62 16.22 16.82
CA LEU A 86 25.84 15.33 15.95
C LEU A 86 24.65 14.74 16.71
N VAL A 87 24.89 14.26 17.94
CA VAL A 87 23.85 13.72 18.83
C VAL A 87 22.83 14.80 19.19
N LYS A 88 23.27 16.02 19.51
CA LYS A 88 22.34 17.13 19.81
C LYS A 88 21.48 17.52 18.61
N LYS A 89 22.05 17.57 17.39
CA LYS A 89 21.29 17.83 16.15
C LYS A 89 20.32 16.70 15.82
N LEU A 90 20.71 15.43 15.96
CA LEU A 90 19.83 14.28 15.74
C LEU A 90 18.67 14.26 16.76
N PHE A 91 18.95 14.55 18.02
CA PHE A 91 17.93 14.63 19.08
C PHE A 91 16.95 15.77 18.81
N GLN A 92 17.44 16.96 18.45
CA GLN A 92 16.62 18.11 18.06
C GLN A 92 15.77 17.84 16.81
N ARG A 93 16.31 17.14 15.82
CA ARG A 93 15.55 16.74 14.62
C ARG A 93 14.43 15.75 14.97
N THR A 94 14.73 14.77 15.81
CA THR A 94 13.74 13.77 16.24
C THR A 94 12.62 14.40 17.07
N SER A 95 12.94 15.34 17.96
CA SER A 95 11.94 16.05 18.76
C SER A 95 11.08 16.98 17.91
N ARG A 96 11.66 17.70 16.95
CA ARG A 96 10.93 18.53 15.97
C ARG A 96 9.98 17.70 15.12
N LYS A 97 10.43 16.55 14.61
CA LYS A 97 9.58 15.64 13.83
C LYS A 97 8.38 15.16 14.64
N LYS A 98 8.59 14.72 15.88
CA LYS A 98 7.49 14.31 16.78
C LYS A 98 6.52 15.46 17.07
N ALA A 99 7.02 16.68 17.28
CA ALA A 99 6.18 17.85 17.51
C ALA A 99 5.35 18.22 16.27
N PHE A 100 5.91 18.07 15.06
CA PHE A 100 5.20 18.22 13.80
C PHE A 100 4.10 17.16 13.65
N GLU A 101 4.44 15.87 13.83
CA GLU A 101 3.49 14.77 13.78
C GLU A 101 2.33 14.98 14.75
N GLN A 102 2.63 15.39 15.99
CA GLN A 102 1.64 15.69 17.00
C GLN A 102 0.73 16.86 16.61
N ALA A 103 1.28 17.96 16.09
CA ALA A 103 0.48 19.11 15.65
C ALA A 103 -0.50 18.75 14.51
N CYS A 104 -0.05 17.93 13.55
CA CYS A 104 -0.91 17.43 12.47
C CYS A 104 -2.05 16.55 13.00
N LEU A 105 -1.75 15.67 13.96
CA LEU A 105 -2.73 14.80 14.59
C LEU A 105 -3.71 15.58 15.47
N GLU A 106 -3.24 16.57 16.22
CA GLU A 106 -4.10 17.45 17.03
C GLU A 106 -5.11 18.19 16.15
N LYS A 107 -4.70 18.71 14.98
CA LYS A 107 -5.65 19.35 14.05
C LYS A 107 -6.73 18.39 13.54
N LEU A 108 -6.36 17.14 13.22
CA LEU A 108 -7.32 16.11 12.81
C LEU A 108 -8.28 15.76 13.96
N GLU A 109 -7.76 15.55 15.17
CA GLU A 109 -8.57 15.21 16.34
C GLU A 109 -9.51 16.34 16.73
N ASP A 110 -9.07 17.60 16.62
CA ASP A 110 -9.93 18.77 16.88
C ASP A 110 -11.06 18.87 15.86
N ALA A 111 -10.79 18.61 14.57
CA ALA A 111 -11.83 18.57 13.54
C ALA A 111 -12.83 17.42 13.77
N ARG A 112 -12.36 16.24 14.19
CA ARG A 112 -13.23 15.11 14.58
C ARG A 112 -14.10 15.47 15.79
N ARG A 113 -13.51 16.05 16.83
CA ARG A 113 -14.24 16.50 18.03
C ARG A 113 -15.28 17.54 17.69
N GLU A 114 -14.93 18.56 16.91
CA GLU A 114 -15.85 19.59 16.44
C GLU A 114 -17.03 18.97 15.69
N THR A 115 -16.76 18.02 14.78
CA THR A 115 -17.80 17.33 14.00
C THR A 115 -18.74 16.52 14.88
N ILE A 116 -18.21 15.75 15.82
CA ILE A 116 -19.01 14.94 16.76
C ILE A 116 -19.83 15.85 17.69
N LEU A 117 -19.21 16.92 18.20
CA LEU A 117 -19.83 17.83 19.16
C LEU A 117 -20.81 18.82 18.51
N LYS A 118 -20.76 19.04 17.20
CA LYS A 118 -21.67 19.97 16.51
C LYS A 118 -23.14 19.67 16.80
N ARG A 119 -23.53 18.38 16.77
CA ARG A 119 -24.88 17.94 17.13
C ARG A 119 -25.24 18.30 18.58
N ALA A 120 -24.30 18.12 19.52
CA ALA A 120 -24.49 18.50 20.92
C ALA A 120 -24.56 20.02 21.12
N GLN A 121 -23.78 20.79 20.37
CA GLN A 121 -23.80 22.26 20.41
C GLN A 121 -25.15 22.79 19.91
N ASP A 122 -25.60 22.33 18.74
CA ASP A 122 -26.90 22.70 18.18
C ASP A 122 -28.06 22.32 19.11
N ALA A 123 -28.01 21.13 19.71
CA ALA A 123 -28.98 20.68 20.72
C ALA A 123 -28.93 21.54 22.00
N THR A 124 -27.75 21.93 22.46
CA THR A 124 -27.58 22.80 23.64
C THR A 124 -28.14 24.20 23.39
N VAL A 125 -27.86 24.78 22.20
CA VAL A 125 -28.41 26.08 21.78
C VAL A 125 -29.94 25.99 21.69
N THR A 126 -30.47 24.95 21.05
CA THR A 126 -31.92 24.71 20.93
C THR A 126 -32.58 24.56 22.29
N LEU A 127 -31.97 23.80 23.20
CA LEU A 127 -32.46 23.62 24.58
C LEU A 127 -32.45 24.95 25.34
N THR A 128 -31.41 25.76 25.19
CA THR A 128 -31.28 27.08 25.83
C THR A 128 -32.38 28.04 25.34
N ILE A 129 -32.58 28.13 24.02
CA ILE A 129 -33.61 28.97 23.40
C ILE A 129 -35.01 28.49 23.83
N THR A 130 -35.28 27.18 23.77
CA THR A 130 -36.60 26.61 24.12
C THR A 130 -36.92 26.84 25.59
N THR A 131 -35.95 26.68 26.48
CA THR A 131 -36.11 26.94 27.93
C THR A 131 -36.36 28.42 28.19
N ALA A 132 -35.60 29.32 27.56
CA ALA A 132 -35.77 30.76 27.68
C ALA A 132 -37.14 31.22 27.15
N ALA A 133 -37.57 30.72 25.98
CA ALA A 133 -38.87 31.01 25.39
C ALA A 133 -40.02 30.50 26.27
N THR A 134 -39.89 29.29 26.83
CA THR A 134 -40.89 28.70 27.74
C THR A 134 -41.00 29.49 29.04
N ALA A 135 -39.87 29.87 29.63
CA ALA A 135 -39.85 30.69 30.84
C ALA A 135 -40.45 32.08 30.57
N GLY A 136 -40.18 32.68 29.41
CA GLY A 136 -40.77 33.96 28.99
C GLY A 136 -42.28 33.86 28.78
N LEU A 137 -42.75 32.94 27.94
CA LEU A 137 -44.16 32.81 27.59
C LEU A 137 -45.04 32.43 28.80
N THR A 138 -44.56 31.54 29.68
CA THR A 138 -45.31 31.13 30.88
C THR A 138 -45.29 32.17 32.00
N ARG A 139 -44.36 33.12 31.95
CA ARG A 139 -44.28 34.24 32.90
C ARG A 139 -45.09 35.45 32.45
N TRP A 140 -45.22 35.67 31.14
CA TRP A 140 -45.73 36.93 30.60
C TRP A 140 -47.00 36.81 29.74
N VAL A 141 -47.31 35.63 29.16
CA VAL A 141 -48.33 35.52 28.10
C VAL A 141 -49.40 34.48 28.41
N VAL A 142 -49.03 33.32 28.96
CA VAL A 142 -49.96 32.19 29.15
C VAL A 142 -49.88 31.69 30.59
N SER A 143 -51.02 31.63 31.27
CA SER A 143 -51.07 31.12 32.65
C SER A 143 -50.57 29.66 32.70
N PRO A 144 -49.69 29.32 33.65
CA PRO A 144 -49.19 27.97 33.92
C PRO A 144 -50.26 26.87 33.95
N ASP A 145 -51.45 27.22 34.43
CA ASP A 145 -52.54 26.29 34.70
C ASP A 145 -53.56 26.21 33.55
N SER A 146 -53.35 27.00 32.49
CA SER A 146 -54.17 26.91 31.28
C SER A 146 -53.80 25.67 30.46
N LEU A 147 -54.79 25.11 29.75
CA LEU A 147 -54.61 23.98 28.82
C LEU A 147 -53.53 24.26 27.76
N GLY A 148 -53.42 25.51 27.28
CA GLY A 148 -52.36 25.94 26.37
C GLY A 148 -50.98 26.00 27.03
N GLY A 149 -50.90 26.48 28.28
CA GLY A 149 -49.65 26.55 29.04
C GLY A 149 -49.11 25.17 29.44
N SER A 150 -49.99 24.23 29.77
CA SER A 150 -49.61 22.85 30.11
C SER A 150 -49.17 22.05 28.89
N LEU A 151 -49.86 22.16 27.75
CA LEU A 151 -49.42 21.55 26.48
C LEU A 151 -48.07 22.09 26.01
N TYR A 152 -47.86 23.41 26.12
CA TYR A 152 -46.59 24.03 25.75
C TYR A 152 -45.43 23.55 26.64
N ARG A 153 -45.62 23.49 27.96
CA ARG A 153 -44.63 22.92 28.90
C ARG A 153 -44.34 21.44 28.62
N SER A 154 -45.36 20.66 28.27
CA SER A 154 -45.18 19.25 27.90
C SER A 154 -44.34 19.11 26.64
N SER A 155 -44.61 19.91 25.60
CA SER A 155 -43.82 19.88 24.35
C SER A 155 -42.36 20.31 24.58
N ALA A 156 -42.13 21.36 25.38
CA ALA A 156 -40.79 21.80 25.76
C ALA A 156 -40.04 20.74 26.59
N GLY A 157 -40.76 20.01 27.45
CA GLY A 157 -40.20 18.88 28.20
C GLY A 157 -39.75 17.74 27.30
N MET A 158 -40.55 17.37 26.30
CA MET A 158 -40.18 16.35 25.30
C MET A 158 -38.96 16.80 24.48
N MET A 159 -38.98 18.03 23.95
CA MET A 159 -37.83 18.60 23.23
C MET A 159 -36.56 18.66 24.10
N ALA A 160 -36.68 18.92 25.40
CA ALA A 160 -35.54 18.92 26.31
C ALA A 160 -34.95 17.51 26.49
N VAL A 161 -35.79 16.48 26.57
CA VAL A 161 -35.35 15.08 26.66
C VAL A 161 -34.62 14.67 25.38
N ASP A 162 -35.17 14.96 24.21
CA ASP A 162 -34.56 14.60 22.91
C ASP A 162 -33.20 15.31 22.71
N ASN A 163 -33.11 16.59 23.08
CA ASN A 163 -31.85 17.34 23.03
C ASN A 163 -30.82 16.82 24.04
N MET A 164 -31.23 16.47 25.27
CA MET A 164 -30.32 15.85 26.26
C MET A 164 -29.81 14.50 25.77
N GLN A 165 -30.67 13.70 25.16
CA GLN A 165 -30.27 12.43 24.56
C GLN A 165 -29.22 12.65 23.46
N THR A 166 -29.44 13.61 22.56
CA THR A 166 -28.48 13.98 21.50
C THR A 166 -27.11 14.39 22.07
N ILE A 167 -27.11 15.15 23.18
CA ILE A 167 -25.87 15.56 23.87
C ILE A 167 -25.14 14.33 24.44
N ILE A 168 -25.85 13.45 25.15
CA ILE A 168 -25.26 12.25 25.76
C ILE A 168 -24.70 11.31 24.69
N GLU A 169 -25.43 11.09 23.60
CA GLU A 169 -24.99 10.27 22.48
C GLU A 169 -23.74 10.82 21.81
N SER A 170 -23.66 12.14 21.61
CA SER A 170 -22.48 12.80 21.05
C SER A 170 -21.26 12.63 21.96
N LEU A 171 -21.45 12.73 23.28
CA LEU A 171 -20.37 12.49 24.26
C LEU A 171 -19.95 11.02 24.27
N PHE A 172 -20.88 10.08 24.13
CA PHE A 172 -20.57 8.65 24.01
C PHE A 172 -19.79 8.36 22.72
N ASN A 173 -20.13 9.02 21.61
CA ASN A 173 -19.44 8.86 20.32
C ASN A 173 -17.97 9.31 20.36
N LEU A 174 -17.57 10.20 21.27
CA LEU A 174 -16.16 10.55 21.49
C LEU A 174 -15.33 9.40 22.08
N SER A 175 -15.99 8.42 22.72
CA SER A 175 -15.35 7.27 23.37
C SER A 175 -15.36 5.99 22.52
N GLN A 176 -15.88 6.05 21.29
CA GLN A 176 -15.97 4.87 20.43
C GLN A 176 -14.59 4.38 19.95
N PRO A 177 -14.46 3.05 19.73
CA PRO A 177 -13.20 2.46 19.29
C PRO A 177 -12.79 2.92 17.89
N HIS A 178 -11.48 2.95 17.66
CA HIS A 178 -10.89 3.33 16.37
C HIS A 178 -11.30 2.38 15.24
N ARG A 179 -11.64 2.96 14.08
CA ARG A 179 -11.90 2.24 12.82
C ARG A 179 -10.67 2.26 11.92
N HIS A 180 -10.57 1.33 10.98
CA HIS A 180 -9.48 1.27 9.98
C HIS A 180 -9.26 2.60 9.25
N LEU A 181 -10.36 3.25 8.84
CA LEU A 181 -10.31 4.55 8.18
C LEU A 181 -9.71 5.65 9.07
N ASP A 182 -9.83 5.53 10.40
CA ASP A 182 -9.21 6.47 11.34
C ASP A 182 -7.68 6.41 11.28
N ASP A 183 -7.11 5.21 11.06
CA ASP A 183 -5.67 5.00 10.95
C ASP A 183 -5.12 5.49 9.60
N LEU A 184 -5.90 5.31 8.52
CA LEU A 184 -5.58 5.90 7.22
C LEU A 184 -5.60 7.42 7.27
N GLU A 185 -6.56 8.03 7.96
CA GLU A 185 -6.61 9.49 8.16
C GLU A 185 -5.41 10.00 8.96
N LYS A 186 -4.99 9.29 10.02
CA LYS A 186 -3.77 9.63 10.78
C LYS A 186 -2.53 9.51 9.88
N LYS A 187 -2.43 8.45 9.08
CA LYS A 187 -1.32 8.25 8.11
C LYS A 187 -1.29 9.39 7.09
N TYR A 188 -2.44 9.80 6.56
CA TYR A 188 -2.53 10.92 5.64
C TYR A 188 -2.15 12.24 6.30
N ALA A 189 -2.70 12.56 7.48
CA ALA A 189 -2.36 13.79 8.21
C ALA A 189 -0.85 13.95 8.41
N VAL A 190 -0.14 12.87 8.75
CA VAL A 190 1.30 12.95 8.98
C VAL A 190 2.11 13.01 7.69
N ASN A 191 1.66 12.32 6.63
CA ASN A 191 2.44 12.15 5.40
C ASN A 191 1.98 13.03 4.23
N LYS A 192 0.93 13.85 4.39
CA LYS A 192 0.35 14.67 3.31
C LYS A 192 1.40 15.48 2.56
N CYS A 193 2.33 16.11 3.28
CA CYS A 193 3.42 16.88 2.67
C CYS A 193 4.33 16.06 1.74
N PHE A 194 4.42 14.74 1.91
CA PHE A 194 5.23 13.87 1.05
C PHE A 194 4.49 13.35 -0.18
N ILE A 195 3.18 13.51 -0.23
CA ILE A 195 2.31 13.04 -1.32
C ILE A 195 2.14 14.18 -2.32
N PRO A 196 2.24 13.96 -3.64
CA PRO A 196 2.01 15.00 -4.65
C PRO A 196 0.75 15.83 -4.39
N HIS A 197 0.88 17.16 -4.42
CA HIS A 197 -0.23 18.09 -4.18
C HIS A 197 -1.49 17.76 -5.02
N GLN A 198 -1.29 17.32 -6.26
CA GLN A 198 -2.34 16.92 -7.21
C GLN A 198 -3.22 15.74 -6.70
N LEU A 199 -2.74 14.95 -5.74
CA LEU A 199 -3.49 13.84 -5.12
C LEU A 199 -4.30 14.27 -3.90
N TRP A 200 -4.01 15.42 -3.29
CA TRP A 200 -4.58 15.78 -1.98
C TRP A 200 -6.10 15.85 -2.02
N GLU A 201 -6.66 16.65 -2.93
CA GLU A 201 -8.11 16.79 -3.03
C GLU A 201 -8.80 15.45 -3.37
N LYS A 202 -8.16 14.61 -4.18
CA LYS A 202 -8.71 13.29 -4.55
C LYS A 202 -8.75 12.36 -3.34
N ILE A 203 -7.69 12.31 -2.54
CA ILE A 203 -7.64 11.53 -1.30
C ILE A 203 -8.72 12.03 -0.32
N GLU A 204 -8.85 13.35 -0.15
CA GLU A 204 -9.82 13.98 0.75
C GLU A 204 -11.27 13.69 0.35
N LYS A 205 -11.61 13.80 -0.94
CA LYS A 205 -12.92 13.41 -1.48
C LYS A 205 -13.20 11.92 -1.24
N ASN A 206 -12.23 11.03 -1.46
CA ASN A 206 -12.42 9.60 -1.24
C ASN A 206 -12.61 9.26 0.25
N PHE A 207 -11.95 9.97 1.17
CA PHE A 207 -12.23 9.85 2.61
C PHE A 207 -13.68 10.22 2.94
N GLU A 208 -14.21 11.30 2.34
CA GLU A 208 -15.61 11.72 2.50
C GLU A 208 -16.59 10.63 2.03
N TYR A 209 -16.38 10.08 0.83
CA TYR A 209 -17.23 9.01 0.31
C TYR A 209 -17.12 7.72 1.13
N ALA A 210 -15.91 7.34 1.56
CA ALA A 210 -15.70 6.18 2.42
C ALA A 210 -16.40 6.31 3.78
N ARG A 211 -16.52 7.53 4.35
CA ARG A 211 -17.25 7.78 5.60
C ARG A 211 -18.76 7.76 5.45
N LYS A 212 -19.29 8.20 4.30
CA LYS A 212 -20.74 8.25 4.03
C LYS A 212 -21.41 6.89 3.99
N GLY A 213 -20.62 5.83 3.74
CA GLY A 213 -21.08 4.45 3.74
C GLY A 213 -21.78 4.05 2.45
N ASP A 214 -21.35 4.62 1.31
CA ASP A 214 -21.88 4.29 -0.01
C ASP A 214 -21.49 2.85 -0.43
N ASP A 215 -22.21 2.25 -1.37
CA ASP A 215 -21.97 0.88 -1.88
C ASP A 215 -20.54 0.62 -2.40
N GLN A 216 -19.78 1.70 -2.67
CA GLN A 216 -18.39 1.66 -3.13
C GLN A 216 -17.34 1.93 -2.03
N GLN A 217 -17.72 1.86 -0.75
CA GLN A 217 -16.81 2.12 0.38
C GLN A 217 -15.48 1.35 0.28
N THR A 218 -15.52 0.08 -0.15
CA THR A 218 -14.31 -0.73 -0.36
C THR A 218 -13.39 -0.14 -1.42
N ALA A 219 -13.93 0.26 -2.57
CA ALA A 219 -13.14 0.84 -3.65
C ALA A 219 -12.49 2.18 -3.25
N TYR A 220 -13.24 3.04 -2.53
CA TYR A 220 -12.70 4.29 -2.00
C TYR A 220 -11.59 4.04 -0.96
N THR A 221 -11.75 3.02 -0.12
CA THR A 221 -10.73 2.64 0.87
C THR A 221 -9.47 2.09 0.18
N GLU A 222 -9.61 1.23 -0.83
CA GLU A 222 -8.51 0.71 -1.63
C GLU A 222 -7.75 1.81 -2.39
N PHE A 223 -8.48 2.81 -2.90
CA PHE A 223 -7.88 4.01 -3.49
C PHE A 223 -7.03 4.74 -2.46
N ILE A 224 -7.58 5.04 -1.28
CA ILE A 224 -6.87 5.77 -0.22
C ILE A 224 -5.61 4.99 0.17
N GLU A 225 -5.73 3.71 0.48
CA GLU A 225 -4.59 2.87 0.86
C GLU A 225 -3.45 2.93 -0.15
N PHE A 226 -3.79 2.87 -1.43
CA PHE A 226 -2.81 2.93 -2.51
C PHE A 226 -2.24 4.34 -2.70
N ALA A 227 -3.08 5.37 -2.73
CA ALA A 227 -2.67 6.76 -2.91
C ALA A 227 -1.73 7.24 -1.79
N LEU A 228 -1.95 6.76 -0.56
CA LEU A 228 -1.09 7.07 0.59
C LEU A 228 0.33 6.49 0.49
N ASN A 229 0.59 5.58 -0.45
CA ASN A 229 1.93 5.05 -0.70
C ASN A 229 2.77 5.98 -1.60
N PHE A 230 2.16 6.95 -2.29
CA PHE A 230 2.86 7.87 -3.20
C PHE A 230 3.60 8.99 -2.45
N THR A 231 4.42 8.63 -1.46
CA THR A 231 5.25 9.57 -0.70
C THR A 231 6.53 9.94 -1.45
N ILE A 232 6.40 10.51 -2.65
CA ILE A 232 7.50 10.79 -3.59
C ILE A 232 8.55 11.74 -3.00
N PHE A 233 8.13 12.71 -2.19
CA PHE A 233 9.03 13.68 -1.59
C PHE A 233 9.69 13.18 -0.30
N LYS A 234 9.41 11.93 0.11
CA LYS A 234 10.02 11.36 1.32
C LYS A 234 11.50 11.05 1.04
N PRO A 235 12.43 11.55 1.85
CA PRO A 235 13.85 11.37 1.57
C PRO A 235 14.24 9.91 1.76
N HIS A 236 14.92 9.34 0.76
CA HIS A 236 15.56 8.04 0.91
C HIS A 236 16.81 8.15 1.81
N PRO A 237 17.15 7.11 2.58
CA PRO A 237 18.41 7.06 3.32
C PRO A 237 19.59 7.28 2.38
N ASN A 238 20.58 8.09 2.76
CA ASN A 238 21.80 8.25 1.97
C ASN A 238 22.51 6.90 1.85
N LEU A 239 22.85 6.51 0.62
CA LEU A 239 23.70 5.35 0.37
C LEU A 239 25.15 5.81 0.43
N ASP A 240 25.87 5.40 1.46
CA ASP A 240 27.32 5.59 1.55
C ASP A 240 28.00 4.34 1.02
N VAL A 241 27.95 4.16 -0.31
CA VAL A 241 28.43 2.95 -0.99
C VAL A 241 29.32 3.31 -2.17
N ASN A 242 30.37 2.51 -2.39
CA ASN A 242 31.18 2.60 -3.59
C ASN A 242 30.45 1.87 -4.73
N GLY A 243 29.67 2.63 -5.52
CA GLY A 243 28.84 2.07 -6.59
C GLY A 243 29.64 1.31 -7.65
N GLU A 244 30.85 1.77 -7.99
CA GLU A 244 31.72 1.10 -8.98
C GLU A 244 32.14 -0.30 -8.52
N ALA A 245 32.59 -0.42 -7.26
CA ALA A 245 32.96 -1.72 -6.70
C ALA A 245 31.77 -2.70 -6.69
N ILE A 246 30.57 -2.21 -6.38
CA ILE A 246 29.35 -3.01 -6.33
C ILE A 246 28.95 -3.50 -7.72
N ILE A 247 29.00 -2.62 -8.72
CA ILE A 247 28.70 -2.97 -10.11
C ILE A 247 29.68 -4.05 -10.60
N ASN A 248 30.98 -3.90 -10.31
CA ASN A 248 31.99 -4.88 -10.69
C ASN A 248 31.74 -6.25 -10.03
N THR A 249 31.47 -6.30 -8.73
CA THR A 249 31.14 -7.56 -8.04
C THR A 249 29.85 -8.19 -8.57
N LEU A 250 28.84 -7.38 -8.91
CA LEU A 250 27.62 -7.89 -9.54
C LEU A 250 27.91 -8.52 -10.91
N PHE A 251 28.77 -7.88 -11.71
CA PHE A 251 29.17 -8.40 -13.01
C PHE A 251 29.95 -9.71 -12.91
N GLU A 252 30.81 -9.89 -11.91
CA GLU A 252 31.48 -11.16 -11.64
C GLU A 252 30.49 -12.28 -11.31
N ARG A 253 29.46 -11.98 -10.49
CA ARG A 253 28.39 -12.94 -10.17
C ARG A 253 27.56 -13.31 -11.39
N MET A 254 27.22 -12.32 -12.22
CA MET A 254 26.55 -12.54 -13.49
C MET A 254 27.38 -13.41 -14.43
N ASP A 255 28.69 -13.14 -14.56
CA ASP A 255 29.59 -13.97 -15.38
C ASP A 255 29.60 -15.41 -14.88
N THR A 256 29.74 -15.61 -13.57
CA THR A 256 29.71 -16.94 -12.93
C THR A 256 28.41 -17.69 -13.24
N PHE A 257 27.27 -17.01 -13.18
CA PHE A 257 25.99 -17.63 -13.53
C PHE A 257 25.93 -17.99 -15.03
N LEU A 258 26.38 -17.07 -15.88
CA LEU A 258 26.33 -17.18 -17.34
C LEU A 258 27.39 -18.15 -17.91
N GLU A 259 28.39 -18.56 -17.12
CA GLU A 259 29.38 -19.59 -17.50
C GLU A 259 28.72 -20.92 -17.89
N SER A 260 27.58 -21.25 -17.28
CA SER A 260 26.83 -22.47 -17.55
C SER A 260 26.05 -22.42 -18.89
N TYR A 261 26.02 -21.27 -19.55
CA TYR A 261 25.27 -20.98 -20.76
C TYR A 261 26.16 -20.74 -21.98
N ASN A 262 25.61 -20.95 -23.18
CA ASN A 262 26.24 -20.61 -24.46
C ASN A 262 26.02 -19.14 -24.82
N ILE A 263 26.46 -18.21 -23.96
CA ILE A 263 26.24 -16.78 -24.16
C ILE A 263 27.28 -16.16 -25.11
N THR A 264 26.82 -15.25 -25.97
CA THR A 264 27.73 -14.44 -26.80
C THR A 264 28.24 -13.22 -26.01
N PRO A 265 29.47 -12.72 -26.26
CA PRO A 265 30.00 -11.54 -25.57
C PRO A 265 29.11 -10.30 -25.70
N TRP A 266 28.47 -10.13 -26.86
CA TRP A 266 27.57 -9.01 -27.13
C TRP A 266 26.31 -9.06 -26.25
N GLN A 267 25.65 -10.23 -26.13
CA GLN A 267 24.48 -10.40 -25.26
C GLN A 267 24.80 -10.14 -23.79
N CYS A 268 25.95 -10.64 -23.32
CA CYS A 268 26.42 -10.41 -21.95
C CYS A 268 26.67 -8.91 -21.70
N SER A 269 27.32 -8.23 -22.66
CA SER A 269 27.57 -6.79 -22.58
C SER A 269 26.26 -5.98 -22.55
N MET A 270 25.27 -6.36 -23.34
CA MET A 270 23.95 -5.69 -23.39
C MET A 270 23.18 -5.82 -22.07
N LEU A 271 23.18 -7.02 -21.47
CA LEU A 271 22.61 -7.27 -20.14
C LEU A 271 23.29 -6.40 -19.08
N LYS A 272 24.62 -6.44 -19.04
CA LYS A 272 25.45 -5.69 -18.07
C LYS A 272 25.25 -4.19 -18.19
N SER A 273 25.26 -3.65 -19.41
CA SER A 273 25.06 -2.22 -19.68
C SER A 273 23.71 -1.72 -19.14
N ASN A 274 22.64 -2.46 -19.38
CA ASN A 274 21.31 -2.10 -18.88
C ASN A 274 21.21 -2.11 -17.36
N ILE A 275 21.79 -3.14 -16.73
CA ILE A 275 21.81 -3.27 -15.26
C ILE A 275 22.67 -2.16 -14.64
N GLN A 276 23.82 -1.85 -15.22
CA GLN A 276 24.67 -0.74 -14.78
C GLN A 276 23.94 0.60 -14.89
N ASN A 277 23.33 0.91 -16.04
CA ASN A 277 22.57 2.14 -16.22
C ASN A 277 21.45 2.30 -15.17
N PHE A 278 20.76 1.19 -14.85
CA PHE A 278 19.73 1.16 -13.81
C PHE A 278 20.31 1.41 -12.41
N LEU A 279 21.41 0.75 -12.06
CA LEU A 279 22.04 0.91 -10.74
C LEU A 279 22.64 2.31 -10.57
N GLU A 280 23.28 2.85 -11.60
CA GLU A 280 23.82 4.22 -11.59
C GLU A 280 22.72 5.26 -11.41
N ASN A 281 21.56 5.07 -12.07
CA ASN A 281 20.37 5.89 -11.86
C ASN A 281 19.95 5.91 -10.39
N ILE A 282 19.86 4.74 -9.75
CA ILE A 282 19.41 4.61 -8.36
C ILE A 282 20.44 5.10 -7.34
N ILE A 283 21.72 4.81 -7.56
CA ILE A 283 22.81 5.11 -6.62
C ILE A 283 23.14 6.60 -6.69
N TYR A 284 23.31 7.15 -7.90
CA TYR A 284 23.76 8.52 -8.13
C TYR A 284 22.62 9.50 -8.44
N ASN A 285 21.37 9.05 -8.44
CA ASN A 285 20.19 9.86 -8.79
C ASN A 285 20.32 10.48 -10.19
N ALA A 286 20.88 9.72 -11.14
CA ALA A 286 21.12 10.17 -12.50
C ALA A 286 19.85 10.04 -13.33
N ALA A 287 19.37 11.10 -13.98
CA ALA A 287 18.10 11.14 -14.70
C ALA A 287 18.07 10.27 -15.98
N HIS A 288 18.07 8.94 -15.81
CA HIS A 288 17.96 7.98 -16.89
C HIS A 288 16.53 7.41 -16.97
N PRO A 289 16.02 7.14 -18.18
CA PRO A 289 14.69 6.58 -18.35
C PRO A 289 14.61 5.13 -17.85
N ILE A 290 13.37 4.65 -17.70
CA ILE A 290 13.03 3.23 -17.55
C ILE A 290 13.70 2.38 -18.64
N ARG A 291 14.14 1.18 -18.27
CA ARG A 291 14.79 0.23 -19.19
C ARG A 291 13.91 -0.99 -19.38
N TYR A 292 13.70 -1.38 -20.63
CA TYR A 292 12.92 -2.55 -21.01
C TYR A 292 13.82 -3.59 -21.67
N LEU A 293 13.88 -4.78 -21.09
CA LEU A 293 14.64 -5.91 -21.63
C LEU A 293 13.67 -7.03 -21.98
N TYR A 294 13.81 -7.56 -23.18
CA TYR A 294 13.00 -8.69 -23.65
C TYR A 294 13.86 -9.94 -23.69
N LEU A 295 13.59 -10.89 -22.80
CA LEU A 295 14.29 -12.18 -22.72
C LEU A 295 13.52 -13.21 -23.54
N VAL A 296 14.01 -13.50 -24.74
CA VAL A 296 13.40 -14.48 -25.64
C VAL A 296 14.17 -15.79 -25.65
N GLY A 297 13.47 -16.91 -25.62
CA GLY A 297 14.07 -18.23 -25.77
C GLY A 297 13.14 -19.33 -25.29
N PRO A 298 13.47 -20.62 -25.51
CA PRO A 298 12.60 -21.72 -25.10
C PRO A 298 12.27 -21.73 -23.60
N GLY A 299 11.19 -22.41 -23.24
CA GLY A 299 10.81 -22.62 -21.84
C GLY A 299 11.86 -23.45 -21.08
N GLY A 300 12.01 -23.20 -19.78
CA GLY A 300 12.88 -24.00 -18.91
C GLY A 300 14.38 -23.72 -19.00
N ILE A 301 14.80 -22.66 -19.71
CA ILE A 301 16.22 -22.26 -19.82
C ILE A 301 16.69 -21.26 -18.73
N GLY A 302 15.91 -21.04 -17.67
CA GLY A 302 16.37 -20.18 -16.56
C GLY A 302 16.21 -18.66 -16.77
N LYS A 303 15.34 -18.20 -17.68
CA LYS A 303 15.07 -16.75 -17.88
C LYS A 303 14.62 -16.06 -16.59
N SER A 304 13.59 -16.61 -15.95
CA SER A 304 13.02 -16.07 -14.71
C SER A 304 13.99 -16.25 -13.53
N GLU A 305 14.70 -17.39 -13.49
CA GLU A 305 15.73 -17.68 -12.48
C GLU A 305 16.87 -16.66 -12.51
N PHE A 306 17.33 -16.24 -13.69
CA PHE A 306 18.35 -15.19 -13.80
C PHE A 306 17.90 -13.88 -13.16
N VAL A 307 16.65 -13.45 -13.40
CA VAL A 307 16.13 -12.19 -12.84
C VAL A 307 15.92 -12.30 -11.32
N GLU A 308 15.48 -13.46 -10.84
CA GLU A 308 15.36 -13.75 -9.41
C GLU A 308 16.74 -13.76 -8.72
N GLN A 309 17.76 -14.35 -9.35
CA GLN A 309 19.13 -14.32 -8.83
C GLN A 309 19.72 -12.91 -8.87
N LEU A 310 19.46 -12.14 -9.94
CA LEU A 310 19.91 -10.76 -10.05
C LEU A 310 19.40 -9.89 -8.90
N GLN A 311 18.11 -10.00 -8.55
CA GLN A 311 17.58 -9.22 -7.42
C GLN A 311 18.17 -9.67 -6.08
N GLU A 312 18.42 -10.97 -5.89
CA GLU A 312 19.09 -11.49 -4.69
C GLU A 312 20.49 -10.88 -4.55
N TRP A 313 21.29 -10.91 -5.62
CA TRP A 313 22.64 -10.34 -5.61
C TRP A 313 22.63 -8.83 -5.33
N ILE A 314 21.71 -8.09 -5.93
CA ILE A 314 21.60 -6.65 -5.66
C ILE A 314 21.21 -6.40 -4.20
N ASN A 315 20.26 -7.17 -3.65
CA ASN A 315 19.83 -7.00 -2.26
C ASN A 315 20.87 -7.48 -1.24
N GLU A 316 21.74 -8.43 -1.60
CA GLU A 316 22.90 -8.79 -0.79
C GLU A 316 23.97 -7.69 -0.77
N LEU A 317 24.26 -7.08 -1.93
CA LEU A 317 25.28 -6.05 -2.06
C LEU A 317 24.80 -4.70 -1.49
N ILE A 318 23.53 -4.35 -1.72
CA ILE A 318 22.89 -3.15 -1.18
C ILE A 318 21.50 -3.53 -0.63
N PRO A 319 21.43 -3.87 0.66
CA PRO A 319 20.17 -4.21 1.31
C PRO A 319 19.14 -3.12 1.12
N HIS A 320 17.93 -3.55 0.76
CA HIS A 320 16.77 -2.68 0.63
C HIS A 320 16.85 -1.61 -0.46
N LEU A 321 17.72 -1.77 -1.47
CA LEU A 321 17.81 -0.83 -2.58
C LEU A 321 16.58 -0.87 -3.50
N VAL A 322 16.17 -2.08 -3.87
CA VAL A 322 15.21 -2.33 -4.95
C VAL A 322 13.97 -3.05 -4.44
N TYR A 323 12.83 -2.73 -5.04
CA TYR A 323 11.61 -3.54 -4.94
C TYR A 323 11.57 -4.55 -6.09
N PHE A 324 11.27 -5.82 -5.81
CA PHE A 324 11.11 -6.84 -6.83
C PHE A 324 9.65 -7.27 -6.92
N SER A 325 9.12 -7.34 -8.14
CA SER A 325 7.77 -7.82 -8.42
C SER A 325 7.81 -8.75 -9.63
N ARG A 326 7.23 -9.94 -9.47
CA ARG A 326 7.02 -10.93 -10.53
C ARG A 326 5.53 -11.05 -10.76
N GLU A 327 5.11 -10.82 -12.00
CA GLU A 327 3.70 -10.70 -12.36
C GLU A 327 3.45 -11.46 -13.67
N ILE A 328 2.32 -12.16 -13.72
CA ILE A 328 1.79 -12.77 -14.95
C ILE A 328 0.57 -11.94 -15.32
N VAL A 329 0.58 -11.35 -16.51
CA VAL A 329 -0.48 -10.43 -16.95
C VAL A 329 -1.26 -11.06 -18.08
N ASP A 330 -2.55 -11.32 -17.80
CA ASP A 330 -3.49 -11.98 -18.70
C ASP A 330 -4.61 -11.04 -19.18
N THR A 331 -4.76 -9.86 -18.57
CA THR A 331 -5.83 -8.88 -18.85
C THR A 331 -5.28 -7.52 -19.29
N PRO A 332 -5.94 -6.84 -20.24
CA PRO A 332 -5.56 -5.48 -20.66
C PRO A 332 -5.60 -4.48 -19.50
N GLU A 333 -6.58 -4.60 -18.60
CA GLU A 333 -6.77 -3.74 -17.44
C GLU A 333 -5.64 -3.91 -16.42
N GLY A 334 -5.14 -5.14 -16.23
CA GLY A 334 -3.97 -5.40 -15.38
C GLY A 334 -2.68 -4.78 -15.95
N LEU A 335 -2.53 -4.75 -17.28
CA LEU A 335 -1.37 -4.17 -17.94
C LEU A 335 -1.40 -2.64 -17.94
N GLU A 336 -2.46 -2.07 -18.51
CA GLU A 336 -2.57 -0.63 -18.79
C GLU A 336 -3.16 0.16 -17.60
N GLY A 337 -4.02 -0.48 -16.83
CA GLY A 337 -4.81 0.18 -15.79
C GLY A 337 -6.01 0.94 -16.32
N ASP A 338 -7.05 1.00 -15.50
CA ASP A 338 -8.27 1.76 -15.72
C ASP A 338 -8.68 2.47 -14.42
N ALA A 339 -9.93 2.93 -14.33
CA ALA A 339 -10.43 3.59 -13.12
C ALA A 339 -10.58 2.66 -11.92
N ARG A 340 -10.59 1.33 -12.09
CA ARG A 340 -10.79 0.31 -11.04
C ARG A 340 -9.54 -0.53 -10.77
N HIS A 341 -8.69 -0.70 -11.77
CA HIS A 341 -7.51 -1.54 -11.75
C HIS A 341 -6.27 -0.69 -11.90
N LYS A 342 -5.30 -0.94 -11.01
CA LYS A 342 -3.99 -0.31 -11.04
C LYS A 342 -3.21 -0.95 -12.20
N GLY A 343 -2.80 -0.15 -13.18
CA GLY A 343 -1.91 -0.63 -14.25
C GLY A 343 -0.56 -1.08 -13.69
N ILE A 344 0.13 -1.97 -14.39
CA ILE A 344 1.27 -2.68 -13.82
C ILE A 344 2.41 -1.75 -13.38
N LEU A 345 2.76 -0.75 -14.20
CA LEU A 345 3.82 0.20 -13.88
C LEU A 345 3.45 1.07 -12.67
N LEU A 346 2.19 1.48 -12.57
CA LEU A 346 1.68 2.27 -11.44
C LEU A 346 1.67 1.44 -10.16
N LYS A 347 1.20 0.18 -10.24
CA LYS A 347 1.20 -0.77 -9.13
C LYS A 347 2.62 -0.96 -8.60
N THR A 348 3.58 -1.31 -9.47
CA THR A 348 4.98 -1.51 -9.08
C THR A 348 5.60 -0.26 -8.47
N PHE A 349 5.32 0.92 -9.02
CA PHE A 349 5.82 2.17 -8.44
C PHE A 349 5.24 2.47 -7.05
N GLY A 350 3.92 2.28 -6.88
CA GLY A 350 3.27 2.43 -5.58
C GLY A 350 3.86 1.50 -4.51
N GLU A 351 4.12 0.24 -4.86
CA GLU A 351 4.75 -0.73 -3.96
C GLU A 351 6.22 -0.41 -3.66
N GLN A 352 6.97 0.06 -4.66
CA GLN A 352 8.34 0.55 -4.47
C GLN A 352 8.39 1.62 -3.36
N LEU A 353 7.50 2.61 -3.43
CA LEU A 353 7.43 3.70 -2.46
C LEU A 353 6.92 3.22 -1.09
N ALA A 354 5.92 2.32 -1.06
CA ALA A 354 5.41 1.70 0.15
C ALA A 354 6.52 0.99 0.95
N HIS A 355 7.42 0.31 0.25
CA HIS A 355 8.57 -0.38 0.82
C HIS A 355 9.82 0.52 0.99
N HIS A 356 9.71 1.82 0.71
CA HIS A 356 10.78 2.81 0.81
C HIS A 356 12.04 2.46 -0.01
N LYS A 357 11.85 1.81 -1.16
CA LYS A 357 12.91 1.42 -2.10
C LYS A 357 13.18 2.54 -3.10
N ARG A 358 14.42 2.63 -3.59
CA ARG A 358 14.82 3.69 -4.53
C ARG A 358 14.53 3.38 -6.00
N GLY A 359 14.36 2.10 -6.33
CA GLY A 359 13.92 1.67 -7.66
C GLY A 359 13.24 0.32 -7.61
N SER A 360 12.82 -0.17 -8.78
CA SER A 360 12.11 -1.44 -8.89
C SER A 360 12.59 -2.31 -10.06
N ILE A 361 12.64 -3.62 -9.84
CA ILE A 361 12.76 -4.63 -10.89
C ILE A 361 11.40 -5.29 -11.06
N LEU A 362 10.86 -5.20 -12.28
CA LEU A 362 9.58 -5.81 -12.65
C LEU A 362 9.85 -6.95 -13.63
N LEU A 363 9.45 -8.16 -13.27
CA LEU A 363 9.47 -9.33 -14.14
C LEU A 363 8.04 -9.61 -14.62
N LEU A 364 7.78 -9.32 -15.89
CA LEU A 364 6.57 -9.74 -16.60
C LEU A 364 6.84 -11.12 -17.21
N ASP A 365 6.36 -12.14 -16.51
CA ASP A 365 6.61 -13.52 -16.88
C ASP A 365 5.55 -14.02 -17.86
N ASP A 366 5.97 -14.86 -18.81
CA ASP A 366 5.10 -15.51 -19.79
C ASP A 366 4.29 -14.53 -20.65
N ALA A 367 4.98 -13.51 -21.18
CA ALA A 367 4.37 -12.49 -22.03
C ALA A 367 4.13 -12.98 -23.46
N GLU A 368 3.27 -14.00 -23.61
CA GLU A 368 2.88 -14.56 -24.91
C GLU A 368 2.12 -13.55 -25.79
N TRP A 369 1.64 -12.45 -25.19
CA TRP A 369 0.89 -11.37 -25.86
C TRP A 369 1.72 -10.46 -26.75
N PHE A 370 3.03 -10.65 -26.84
CA PHE A 370 3.87 -10.08 -27.91
C PHE A 370 3.93 -10.95 -29.18
N GLY A 371 3.38 -12.17 -29.14
CA GLY A 371 3.43 -13.14 -30.23
C GLY A 371 2.32 -12.99 -31.29
N GLU A 372 2.43 -13.76 -32.37
CA GLU A 372 1.54 -13.70 -33.55
C GLU A 372 0.07 -14.06 -33.26
N LYS A 373 -0.17 -14.91 -32.25
CA LYS A 373 -1.52 -15.32 -31.81
C LYS A 373 -2.01 -14.54 -30.59
N ALA A 374 -1.34 -13.45 -30.24
CA ALA A 374 -1.70 -12.65 -29.08
C ALA A 374 -3.16 -12.17 -29.18
N PRO A 375 -3.96 -12.29 -28.11
CA PRO A 375 -5.31 -11.77 -28.11
C PRO A 375 -5.27 -10.24 -28.36
N PRO A 376 -6.04 -9.72 -29.35
CA PRO A 376 -5.98 -8.32 -29.77
C PRO A 376 -6.10 -7.27 -28.65
N PRO A 377 -6.91 -7.48 -27.58
CA PRO A 377 -7.01 -6.51 -26.50
C PRO A 377 -5.69 -6.29 -25.75
N LEU A 378 -4.93 -7.36 -25.51
CA LEU A 378 -3.72 -7.32 -24.68
C LEU A 378 -2.50 -6.81 -25.47
N SER A 379 -2.36 -7.23 -26.73
CA SER A 379 -1.32 -6.69 -27.62
C SER A 379 -1.51 -5.19 -27.91
N SER A 380 -2.75 -4.72 -27.97
CA SER A 380 -3.04 -3.28 -28.12
C SER A 380 -2.73 -2.49 -26.84
N ALA A 381 -3.04 -3.05 -25.66
CA ALA A 381 -2.67 -2.44 -24.38
C ALA A 381 -1.15 -2.34 -24.22
N ALA A 382 -0.41 -3.39 -24.60
CA ALA A 382 1.05 -3.40 -24.62
C ALA A 382 1.64 -2.24 -25.41
N LYS A 383 1.15 -1.99 -26.62
CA LYS A 383 1.58 -0.85 -27.45
C LYS A 383 1.41 0.47 -26.72
N ARG A 384 0.26 0.69 -26.09
CA ARG A 384 -0.01 1.95 -25.36
C ARG A 384 0.89 2.11 -24.13
N VAL A 385 1.21 1.01 -23.44
CA VAL A 385 2.05 1.04 -22.24
C VAL A 385 3.53 1.25 -22.60
N PHE A 386 4.10 0.47 -23.51
CA PHE A 386 5.54 0.47 -23.77
C PHE A 386 5.99 1.45 -24.87
N ASN A 387 5.11 1.78 -25.81
CA ASN A 387 5.35 2.84 -26.80
C ASN A 387 4.86 4.22 -26.32
N GLY A 388 4.36 4.32 -25.08
CA GLY A 388 3.92 5.56 -24.46
C GLY A 388 5.07 6.52 -24.11
N ASN A 389 4.72 7.63 -23.46
CA ASN A 389 5.67 8.59 -22.92
C ASN A 389 6.52 7.94 -21.81
N LEU A 390 7.83 7.80 -22.02
CA LEU A 390 8.76 7.21 -21.04
C LEU A 390 9.00 8.08 -19.80
N ALA A 391 8.59 9.35 -19.85
CA ALA A 391 8.75 10.28 -18.75
C ALA A 391 7.62 10.19 -17.71
N GLU A 392 6.44 9.67 -18.08
CA GLU A 392 5.23 9.75 -17.26
C GLU A 392 4.53 8.38 -17.16
N ILE A 393 4.11 8.00 -15.95
CA ILE A 393 3.26 6.82 -15.75
C ILE A 393 1.80 7.18 -16.02
N LYS A 394 1.06 6.29 -16.68
CA LYS A 394 -0.40 6.42 -16.81
C LYS A 394 -1.08 6.25 -15.45
N THR A 395 -1.83 7.26 -15.01
CA THR A 395 -2.44 7.29 -13.66
C THR A 395 -3.96 7.20 -13.67
N THR A 396 -4.58 6.48 -14.61
CA THR A 396 -6.05 6.39 -14.74
C THR A 396 -6.73 5.95 -13.43
N PHE A 397 -6.09 5.05 -12.67
CA PHE A 397 -6.59 4.63 -11.37
C PHE A 397 -6.65 5.79 -10.37
N LEU A 398 -5.66 6.70 -10.42
CA LEU A 398 -5.60 7.87 -9.56
C LEU A 398 -6.55 9.01 -10.01
N SER A 399 -7.28 8.83 -11.11
CA SER A 399 -8.31 9.76 -11.56
C SER A 399 -9.73 9.37 -11.17
N GLN A 400 -9.92 8.41 -10.25
CA GLN A 400 -11.23 8.19 -9.63
C GLN A 400 -11.80 9.53 -9.12
N CYS A 401 -13.07 9.78 -9.45
CA CYS A 401 -13.88 10.96 -9.09
C CYS A 401 -13.79 12.23 -9.96
N ASP A 402 -12.93 12.32 -10.99
CA ASP A 402 -12.90 13.47 -11.93
C ASP A 402 -12.70 12.99 -13.38
N THR A 403 -13.38 13.61 -14.36
CA THR A 403 -13.41 13.14 -15.75
C THR A 403 -12.16 13.47 -16.58
N ASP A 404 -11.32 14.45 -16.23
CA ASP A 404 -10.37 15.01 -17.22
C ASP A 404 -8.95 15.37 -16.76
N SER A 405 -8.50 15.01 -15.55
CA SER A 405 -7.08 15.24 -15.20
C SER A 405 -6.44 14.02 -14.54
N GLY A 406 -5.79 13.22 -15.39
CA GLY A 406 -4.73 12.31 -14.95
C GLY A 406 -3.67 13.10 -14.19
N ILE A 407 -3.06 12.47 -13.20
CA ILE A 407 -1.98 13.04 -12.40
C ILE A 407 -0.69 12.75 -13.14
N LYS A 408 0.17 13.76 -13.28
CA LYS A 408 1.46 13.56 -13.92
C LYS A 408 2.44 13.04 -12.88
N LEU A 409 2.67 11.74 -12.89
CA LEU A 409 3.71 11.12 -12.06
C LEU A 409 4.95 10.85 -12.91
N PRO A 410 6.13 11.31 -12.48
CA PRO A 410 7.37 10.99 -13.17
C PRO A 410 7.62 9.48 -13.11
N MET A 411 8.20 8.94 -14.17
CA MET A 411 8.62 7.54 -14.21
C MET A 411 9.77 7.32 -13.22
N PRO A 412 9.64 6.39 -12.26
CA PRO A 412 10.73 6.06 -11.34
C PRO A 412 11.82 5.24 -12.05
N PRO A 413 13.01 5.12 -11.44
CA PRO A 413 14.02 4.17 -11.86
C PRO A 413 13.46 2.73 -11.81
N MET A 414 13.17 2.17 -12.99
CA MET A 414 12.60 0.83 -13.12
C MET A 414 13.34 0.03 -14.20
N LEU A 415 13.62 -1.23 -13.89
CA LEU A 415 14.17 -2.21 -14.82
C LEU A 415 13.10 -3.27 -15.07
N VAL A 416 12.55 -3.29 -16.29
CA VAL A 416 11.46 -4.19 -16.66
C VAL A 416 12.01 -5.30 -17.52
N PHE A 417 11.93 -6.53 -17.02
CA PHE A 417 12.17 -7.75 -17.76
C PHE A 417 10.84 -8.30 -18.26
N VAL A 418 10.80 -8.61 -19.55
CA VAL A 418 9.70 -9.34 -20.16
C VAL A 418 10.24 -10.66 -20.64
N THR A 419 9.69 -11.78 -20.18
CA THR A 419 10.07 -13.11 -20.66
C THR A 419 9.04 -13.64 -21.64
N SER A 420 9.51 -14.27 -22.71
CA SER A 420 8.63 -14.96 -23.64
C SER A 420 9.36 -16.08 -24.36
N ASN A 421 8.59 -17.03 -24.89
CA ASN A 421 9.10 -18.04 -25.80
C ASN A 421 9.07 -17.59 -27.26
N ASN A 422 8.32 -16.53 -27.56
CA ASN A 422 8.13 -16.00 -28.91
C ASN A 422 8.86 -14.66 -29.07
N GLU A 423 9.30 -14.36 -30.28
CA GLU A 423 9.85 -13.04 -30.60
C GLU A 423 8.75 -11.96 -30.68
N ILE A 424 9.14 -10.72 -30.44
CA ILE A 424 8.27 -9.56 -30.69
C ILE A 424 8.13 -9.41 -32.20
N LYS A 425 6.92 -9.58 -32.74
CA LYS A 425 6.68 -9.35 -34.17
C LYS A 425 6.37 -7.90 -34.52
N ASP A 426 5.97 -7.10 -33.54
CA ASP A 426 5.62 -5.70 -33.76
C ASP A 426 6.88 -4.82 -33.74
N GLU A 427 7.21 -4.20 -34.87
CA GLU A 427 8.43 -3.38 -35.03
C GLU A 427 8.47 -2.20 -34.04
N ALA A 428 7.34 -1.51 -33.85
CA ALA A 428 7.27 -0.34 -32.98
C ALA A 428 7.46 -0.71 -31.50
N LEU A 429 7.06 -1.91 -31.09
CA LEU A 429 7.40 -2.45 -29.78
C LEU A 429 8.84 -2.94 -29.74
N SER A 430 9.31 -3.66 -30.76
CA SER A 430 10.67 -4.19 -30.84
C SER A 430 11.73 -3.12 -30.60
N ASP A 431 11.58 -1.94 -31.19
CA ASP A 431 12.52 -0.81 -31.05
C ASP A 431 12.60 -0.24 -29.62
N ARG A 432 11.63 -0.58 -28.76
CA ARG A 432 11.55 -0.10 -27.37
C ARG A 432 12.19 -1.04 -26.37
N PHE A 433 12.44 -2.29 -26.77
CA PHE A 433 13.05 -3.31 -25.94
C PHE A 433 14.47 -3.60 -26.40
N ASP A 434 15.36 -3.74 -25.43
CA ASP A 434 16.63 -4.41 -25.67
C ASP A 434 16.38 -5.92 -25.72
N ILE A 435 16.30 -6.47 -26.93
CA ILE A 435 15.98 -7.89 -27.18
C ILE A 435 17.22 -8.75 -26.97
N ILE A 436 17.11 -9.69 -26.03
CA ILE A 436 18.17 -10.65 -25.70
C ILE A 436 17.63 -12.05 -25.92
N HIS A 437 18.20 -12.73 -26.91
CA HIS A 437 18.02 -14.18 -27.07
C HIS A 437 18.74 -14.88 -25.93
N PHE A 438 17.99 -15.27 -24.90
CA PHE A 438 18.54 -15.86 -23.70
C PHE A 438 19.29 -17.15 -24.07
N PRO A 439 20.55 -17.30 -23.63
CA PRO A 439 21.40 -18.37 -24.11
C PRO A 439 20.89 -19.73 -23.63
N THR A 440 21.18 -20.78 -24.41
CA THR A 440 20.87 -22.15 -24.02
C THR A 440 21.93 -22.71 -23.09
N ASN A 441 21.53 -23.58 -22.17
CA ASN A 441 22.44 -24.22 -21.23
C ASN A 441 23.46 -25.09 -21.98
N LYS A 442 24.71 -25.10 -21.51
CA LYS A 442 25.72 -26.05 -21.97
C LYS A 442 25.31 -27.48 -21.59
N LYS A 443 25.64 -28.45 -22.44
CA LYS A 443 25.33 -29.87 -22.20
C LYS A 443 25.85 -30.37 -20.85
N ASP A 444 27.04 -29.91 -20.44
CA ASP A 444 27.63 -30.33 -19.17
C ASP A 444 26.97 -29.65 -17.95
N ALA A 445 26.45 -28.44 -18.11
CA ALA A 445 25.64 -27.80 -17.08
C ALA A 445 24.31 -28.54 -16.87
N LEU A 446 23.63 -28.91 -17.96
CA LEU A 446 22.39 -29.71 -17.89
C LEU A 446 22.60 -31.06 -17.18
N LYS A 447 23.74 -31.72 -17.41
CA LYS A 447 24.10 -32.95 -16.68
C LYS A 447 24.30 -32.69 -15.18
N ARG A 448 24.95 -31.59 -14.80
CA ARG A 448 25.14 -31.21 -13.39
C ARG A 448 23.81 -30.90 -12.72
N TYR A 449 22.96 -30.08 -13.33
CA TYR A 449 21.63 -29.79 -12.80
C TYR A 449 20.77 -31.04 -12.68
N GLY A 450 20.78 -31.91 -13.69
CA GLY A 450 20.10 -33.20 -13.61
C GLY A 450 20.62 -34.07 -12.46
N PHE A 451 21.94 -34.11 -12.26
CA PHE A 451 22.55 -34.86 -11.16
C PHE A 451 22.23 -34.27 -9.78
N GLU A 452 22.25 -32.94 -9.63
CA GLU A 452 21.87 -32.24 -8.40
C GLU A 452 20.40 -32.45 -8.05
N LEU A 453 19.51 -32.38 -9.05
CA LEU A 453 18.09 -32.71 -8.89
C LEU A 453 17.90 -34.17 -8.46
N CYS A 454 18.61 -35.11 -9.08
CA CYS A 454 18.59 -36.52 -8.66
C CYS A 454 19.13 -36.72 -7.24
N LEU A 455 20.16 -35.97 -6.82
CA LEU A 455 20.69 -36.03 -5.47
C LEU A 455 19.69 -35.49 -4.45
N GLN A 456 19.10 -34.32 -4.71
CA GLN A 456 18.05 -33.74 -3.86
C GLN A 456 16.84 -34.66 -3.76
N GLU A 457 16.44 -35.28 -4.88
CA GLU A 457 15.37 -36.29 -4.89
C GLU A 457 15.76 -37.51 -4.04
N SER A 458 17.00 -37.99 -4.16
CA SER A 458 17.49 -39.13 -3.36
C SER A 458 17.53 -38.82 -1.86
N GLU A 459 17.91 -37.60 -1.48
CA GLU A 459 17.93 -37.12 -0.10
C GLU A 459 16.51 -36.94 0.44
N TYR A 460 15.60 -36.40 -0.38
CA TYR A 460 14.19 -36.28 -0.03
C TYR A 460 13.51 -37.65 0.10
N GLN A 461 13.80 -38.60 -0.81
CA GLN A 461 13.32 -39.98 -0.71
C GLN A 461 13.89 -40.69 0.52
N LYS A 462 15.17 -40.49 0.86
CA LYS A 462 15.78 -40.98 2.11
C LYS A 462 15.07 -40.37 3.32
N ALA A 463 14.89 -39.05 3.37
CA ALA A 463 14.19 -38.36 4.45
C ALA A 463 12.73 -38.84 4.59
N SER A 464 12.02 -39.01 3.48
CA SER A 464 10.67 -39.59 3.44
C SER A 464 10.64 -41.03 3.95
N SER A 465 11.64 -41.85 3.60
CA SER A 465 11.77 -43.23 4.08
C SER A 465 12.06 -43.29 5.59
N HIS A 466 12.87 -42.35 6.11
CA HIS A 466 13.12 -42.21 7.54
C HIS A 466 11.86 -41.78 8.30
N ILE A 467 11.08 -40.85 7.76
CA ILE A 467 9.79 -40.43 8.34
C ILE A 467 8.79 -41.60 8.32
N LYS A 468 8.69 -42.35 7.21
CA LYS A 468 7.84 -43.56 7.13
C LYS A 468 8.25 -44.62 8.14
N ARG A 469 9.56 -44.89 8.30
CA ARG A 469 10.08 -45.80 9.34
C ARG A 469 9.83 -45.29 10.75
N ALA A 470 9.99 -44.00 11.02
CA ALA A 470 9.71 -43.42 12.32
C ALA A 470 8.22 -43.52 12.67
N ILE A 471 7.33 -43.29 11.69
CA ILE A 471 5.88 -43.48 11.85
C ILE A 471 5.53 -44.96 12.03
N GLN A 472 6.14 -45.88 11.26
CA GLN A 472 5.95 -47.32 11.43
C GLN A 472 6.43 -47.81 12.80
N ASN A 473 7.63 -47.43 13.24
CA ASN A 473 8.15 -47.82 14.53
C ASN A 473 7.27 -47.28 15.65
N ARG A 474 6.82 -46.02 15.55
CA ARG A 474 5.90 -45.43 16.52
C ARG A 474 4.53 -46.10 16.53
N LEU A 475 4.00 -46.47 15.37
CA LEU A 475 2.77 -47.27 15.24
C LEU A 475 2.94 -48.65 15.88
N ILE A 476 4.08 -49.32 15.66
CA ILE A 476 4.37 -50.63 16.26
C ILE A 476 4.46 -50.50 17.79
N THR A 477 5.21 -49.52 18.30
CA THR A 477 5.32 -49.29 19.76
C THR A 477 3.98 -48.89 20.40
N GLU A 478 3.15 -48.12 19.70
CA GLU A 478 1.84 -47.70 20.21
C GLU A 478 0.79 -48.83 20.14
N ILE A 479 0.84 -49.69 19.12
CA ILE A 479 0.03 -50.93 19.01
C ILE A 479 0.44 -51.92 20.10
N GLU A 480 1.73 -52.10 20.35
CA GLU A 480 2.26 -52.91 21.46
C GLU A 480 1.85 -52.35 22.82
N SER A 481 1.61 -51.04 22.92
CA SER A 481 1.15 -50.37 24.15
C SER A 481 -0.37 -50.38 24.37
N GLY A 482 -1.15 -50.98 23.45
CA GLY A 482 -2.60 -51.20 23.61
C GLY A 482 -3.50 -49.96 23.56
N LYS A 483 -3.04 -48.84 22.99
CA LYS A 483 -3.86 -47.60 22.85
C LYS A 483 -4.56 -47.57 21.50
N THR A 484 -5.89 -47.56 21.49
CA THR A 484 -6.74 -47.50 20.29
C THR A 484 -6.60 -46.18 19.53
N PHE A 485 -6.58 -46.26 18.20
CA PHE A 485 -5.91 -45.31 17.31
C PHE A 485 -6.81 -44.92 16.13
N GLU A 486 -7.63 -43.85 16.24
CA GLU A 486 -8.50 -43.45 15.11
C GLU A 486 -8.49 -41.96 14.69
N GLY A 487 -7.88 -41.03 15.43
CA GLY A 487 -8.05 -39.59 15.12
C GLY A 487 -6.93 -38.89 14.33
N LYS A 488 -5.65 -39.13 14.70
CA LYS A 488 -4.54 -38.22 14.33
C LYS A 488 -3.71 -38.65 13.12
N LEU A 489 -3.75 -39.93 12.74
CA LEU A 489 -2.94 -40.41 11.62
C LEU A 489 -3.59 -40.13 10.25
N LEU A 490 -4.92 -40.14 10.18
CA LEU A 490 -5.66 -39.85 8.94
C LEU A 490 -5.46 -38.40 8.47
N THR A 491 -5.34 -37.46 9.41
CA THR A 491 -5.05 -36.04 9.14
C THR A 491 -3.59 -35.83 8.71
N THR A 492 -2.65 -36.57 9.29
CA THR A 492 -1.23 -36.52 8.89
C THR A 492 -1.01 -37.15 7.52
N PHE A 493 -1.67 -38.28 7.22
CA PHE A 493 -1.62 -38.94 5.91
C PHE A 493 -2.29 -38.10 4.81
N ARG A 494 -3.39 -37.40 5.12
CA ARG A 494 -4.03 -36.45 4.20
C ARG A 494 -3.13 -35.24 3.89
N LYS A 495 -2.41 -34.71 4.87
CA LYS A 495 -1.44 -33.62 4.65
C LYS A 495 -0.28 -34.06 3.74
N VAL A 496 0.22 -35.27 3.91
CA VAL A 496 1.28 -35.82 3.03
C VAL A 496 0.77 -36.08 1.61
N LYS A 497 -0.47 -36.58 1.45
CA LYS A 497 -1.07 -36.83 0.12
C LYS A 497 -1.32 -35.52 -0.67
N LEU A 498 -1.63 -34.43 0.03
CA LEU A 498 -1.82 -33.09 -0.56
C LEU A 498 -0.54 -32.50 -1.17
N HIS A 499 0.64 -32.90 -0.70
CA HIS A 499 1.93 -32.46 -1.26
C HIS A 499 2.47 -33.37 -2.37
N ILE A 500 1.98 -34.61 -2.48
CA ILE A 500 2.44 -35.58 -3.49
C ILE A 500 1.65 -35.45 -4.81
N ALA A 501 0.37 -35.04 -4.75
CA ALA A 501 -0.49 -34.98 -5.93
C ALA A 501 -0.02 -34.01 -7.04
N PRO A 502 0.51 -32.80 -6.74
CA PRO A 502 0.99 -31.89 -7.78
C PRO A 502 2.25 -32.43 -8.48
N LEU A 503 3.15 -33.09 -7.75
CA LEU A 503 4.41 -33.63 -8.26
C LEU A 503 4.20 -34.84 -9.20
N CYS A 504 3.24 -35.72 -8.89
CA CYS A 504 2.88 -36.82 -9.80
C CYS A 504 2.18 -36.34 -11.09
N PHE A 505 1.48 -35.19 -11.04
CA PHE A 505 0.89 -34.57 -12.22
C PHE A 505 1.96 -34.00 -13.17
N TYR A 506 2.99 -33.35 -12.63
CA TYR A 506 4.13 -32.88 -13.41
C TYR A 506 4.89 -34.04 -14.09
N MET A 507 5.12 -35.15 -13.38
CA MET A 507 5.83 -36.31 -13.94
C MET A 507 5.06 -37.02 -15.07
N THR A 508 3.74 -37.17 -14.94
CA THR A 508 2.92 -37.82 -15.98
C THR A 508 2.77 -36.97 -17.23
N HIS A 509 2.84 -35.64 -17.10
CA HIS A 509 2.87 -34.73 -18.24
C HIS A 509 4.24 -34.75 -18.94
N TYR A 510 5.34 -34.84 -18.18
CA TYR A 510 6.70 -34.88 -18.71
C TYR A 510 7.03 -36.19 -19.44
N GLU A 511 6.57 -37.34 -18.93
CA GLU A 511 6.71 -38.64 -19.62
C GLU A 511 5.93 -38.73 -20.94
N LYS A 512 4.85 -37.95 -21.09
CA LYS A 512 4.08 -37.88 -22.33
C LYS A 512 4.83 -37.10 -23.42
N HIS A 513 5.55 -36.05 -23.06
CA HIS A 513 6.36 -35.27 -23.99
C HIS A 513 7.63 -35.99 -24.43
N LEU A 514 8.26 -36.79 -23.55
CA LEU A 514 9.43 -37.61 -23.89
C LEU A 514 9.14 -38.82 -24.80
N LYS A 515 7.86 -39.11 -25.09
CA LYS A 515 7.45 -40.25 -25.94
C LYS A 515 6.88 -39.80 -27.30
N GLN A 516 6.92 -38.50 -27.62
CA GLN A 516 6.43 -37.96 -28.90
C GLN A 516 7.52 -37.30 -29.76
N ASP A 517 8.79 -37.36 -29.33
CA ASP A 517 9.98 -37.24 -30.17
C ASP A 517 10.80 -38.55 -30.03
#